data_AF-A0A6C0FDT8-F1
#
_entry.id   AF-A0A6C0FDT8-F1
#
_cell.length_a   1.000
_cell.length_b   1.000
_cell.length_c   1.000
_cell.angle_alpha   90.00
_cell.angle_beta   90.00
_cell.angle_gamma   90.00
#
_symmetry.space_group_name_H-M   'P 1'
#
loop_
_entity.id
_entity.type
_entity.pdbx_description
1 polymer ?
#
loop_
_entity_poly.entity_id
_entity_poly.type
_entity_poly.pdbx_seq_one_letter_code
_entity_poly.pdbx_strand_id
1 'polypeptide(L)'
;MSEEYYLTDNIRYKDDIMEYKSCDNFKKIKNHNWHHILSEYGWEKIHKKWVIQLNRLSKNKSKNSRYGNLDCERDGDCFFHCIANALNEKERENNIIYDSDDIRNLISENLTEEQYDMIIGYYRIMKDADDFSEDWDPYKINSLEDFKRQISTSGHEYWGDYILLQVLMNILECNIFIMNCNEYSNDFTVYNTLNDYNPDYDSIFLIYENNCHFKLVGYFDDKIISYFNDDTIPQELKSLYRLNSN
;
A
#
# COMPACT_ATOMS: atom_id res chain seq x y z
N MET A 1 -15.76 21.98 -18.14
CA MET A 1 -14.41 22.46 -17.80
C MET A 1 -13.68 21.24 -17.28
N SER A 2 -12.50 20.92 -17.81
CA SER A 2 -11.65 19.86 -17.25
C SER A 2 -11.36 20.20 -15.79
N GLU A 3 -11.72 19.35 -14.84
CA GLU A 3 -11.36 19.56 -13.44
C GLU A 3 -9.85 19.43 -13.28
N GLU A 4 -9.25 20.42 -12.61
CA GLU A 4 -7.83 20.44 -12.30
C GLU A 4 -7.68 20.13 -10.80
N TYR A 5 -6.93 19.07 -10.47
CA TYR A 5 -6.69 18.67 -9.09
C TYR A 5 -5.20 18.86 -8.75
N TYR A 6 -4.89 19.72 -7.80
CA TYR A 6 -3.52 20.05 -7.44
C TYR A 6 -3.02 19.11 -6.33
N LEU A 7 -1.91 18.44 -6.59
CA LEU A 7 -1.20 17.60 -5.60
C LEU A 7 -0.18 18.43 -4.81
N THR A 8 0.47 19.38 -5.50
CA THR A 8 1.29 20.44 -4.92
C THR A 8 1.06 21.74 -5.70
N ASP A 9 1.71 22.84 -5.29
CA ASP A 9 1.71 24.08 -6.08
C ASP A 9 2.27 23.91 -7.50
N ASN A 10 3.10 22.88 -7.72
CA ASN A 10 3.77 22.63 -8.98
C ASN A 10 3.28 21.39 -9.71
N ILE A 11 2.55 20.47 -9.06
CA ILE A 11 2.10 19.22 -9.65
C ILE A 11 0.58 19.18 -9.62
N ARG A 12 -0.03 18.88 -10.78
CA ARG A 12 -1.48 18.72 -10.89
C ARG A 12 -1.86 17.54 -11.74
N TYR A 13 -3.10 17.12 -11.56
CA TYR A 13 -3.83 16.19 -12.37
C TYR A 13 -4.85 16.95 -13.22
N LYS A 14 -4.91 16.63 -14.51
CA LYS A 14 -5.86 17.23 -15.45
C LYS A 14 -6.13 16.25 -16.57
N ASP A 15 -7.39 15.93 -16.87
CA ASP A 15 -7.77 15.05 -17.99
C ASP A 15 -6.97 13.73 -18.03
N ASP A 16 -6.90 13.02 -16.91
CA ASP A 16 -6.15 11.77 -16.73
C ASP A 16 -4.63 11.82 -16.88
N ILE A 17 -4.04 13.02 -17.01
CA ILE A 17 -2.60 13.20 -17.11
C ILE A 17 -2.06 13.99 -15.91
N MET A 18 -0.86 13.61 -15.45
CA MET A 18 -0.11 14.45 -14.52
C MET A 18 0.73 15.47 -15.28
N GLU A 19 0.65 16.71 -14.82
CA GLU A 19 1.41 17.84 -15.34
C GLU A 19 2.22 18.50 -14.24
N TYR A 20 3.31 19.14 -14.62
CA TYR A 20 4.13 19.93 -13.71
C TYR A 20 4.32 21.35 -14.22
N LYS A 21 4.42 22.29 -13.30
CA LYS A 21 4.65 23.70 -13.59
C LYS A 21 6.10 23.92 -14.01
N SER A 22 6.27 24.54 -15.18
CA SER A 22 7.57 24.91 -15.73
C SER A 22 7.49 26.35 -16.24
N CYS A 23 8.07 27.28 -15.47
CA CYS A 23 7.83 28.72 -15.61
C CYS A 23 6.34 29.03 -15.40
N ASP A 24 5.67 29.58 -16.41
CA ASP A 24 4.25 29.98 -16.33
C ASP A 24 3.29 28.96 -16.99
N ASN A 25 3.80 27.83 -17.47
CA ASN A 25 3.00 26.82 -18.17
C ASN A 25 3.12 25.44 -17.52
N PHE A 26 2.03 24.66 -17.57
CA PHE A 26 2.05 23.25 -17.21
C PHE A 26 2.52 22.40 -18.39
N LYS A 27 3.35 21.41 -18.10
CA LYS A 27 3.87 20.44 -19.08
C LYS A 27 3.53 19.03 -18.60
N LYS A 28 3.12 18.16 -19.52
CA LYS A 28 2.90 16.74 -19.25
C LYS A 28 4.17 16.07 -18.68
N ILE A 29 4.02 15.33 -17.59
CA ILE A 29 5.05 14.47 -17.03
C ILE A 29 5.22 13.26 -17.96
N LYS A 30 6.47 12.83 -18.21
CA LYS A 30 6.81 11.78 -19.17
C LYS A 30 7.56 10.64 -18.49
N ASN A 31 7.57 9.48 -19.15
CA ASN A 31 8.26 8.30 -18.65
C ASN A 31 9.74 8.56 -18.28
N HIS A 32 10.48 9.42 -18.98
CA HIS A 32 11.89 9.64 -18.66
C HIS A 32 12.13 10.58 -17.46
N ASN A 33 11.14 11.38 -17.03
CA ASN A 33 11.34 12.41 -16.00
C ASN A 33 10.38 12.31 -14.81
N TRP A 34 9.41 11.39 -14.78
CA TRP A 34 8.43 11.27 -13.70
C TRP A 34 9.07 11.27 -12.32
N HIS A 35 10.07 10.43 -12.09
CA HIS A 35 10.74 10.27 -10.79
C HIS A 35 11.53 11.48 -10.31
N HIS A 36 11.90 12.41 -11.20
CA HIS A 36 12.57 13.65 -10.80
C HIS A 36 11.58 14.76 -10.45
N ILE A 37 10.38 14.69 -11.03
CA ILE A 37 9.33 15.68 -10.83
C ILE A 37 8.50 15.28 -9.62
N LEU A 38 8.01 14.04 -9.61
CA LEU A 38 7.13 13.51 -8.57
C LEU A 38 7.85 13.22 -7.25
N SER A 39 9.18 13.34 -7.19
CA SER A 39 9.91 13.33 -5.93
C SER A 39 9.54 14.52 -5.03
N GLU A 40 9.08 15.64 -5.60
CA GLU A 40 8.51 16.76 -4.82
C GLU A 40 7.28 16.30 -4.02
N TYR A 41 6.52 15.35 -4.56
CA TYR A 41 5.34 14.76 -3.92
C TYR A 41 5.68 13.46 -3.15
N GLY A 42 6.96 13.09 -3.03
CA GLY A 42 7.42 11.92 -2.28
C GLY A 42 7.55 10.61 -3.08
N TRP A 43 7.25 10.61 -4.39
CA TRP A 43 7.48 9.44 -5.22
C TRP A 43 8.95 9.28 -5.59
N GLU A 44 9.51 8.12 -5.26
CA GLU A 44 10.86 7.73 -5.65
C GLU A 44 10.83 6.48 -6.53
N LYS A 45 11.97 6.12 -7.13
CA LYS A 45 12.09 4.83 -7.81
C LYS A 45 12.21 3.72 -6.77
N ILE A 46 11.49 2.63 -7.00
CA ILE A 46 11.69 1.41 -6.21
C ILE A 46 13.15 0.92 -6.29
N HIS A 47 13.55 0.13 -5.29
CA HIS A 47 14.92 -0.39 -5.20
C HIS A 47 15.37 -1.11 -6.49
N LYS A 48 16.63 -0.92 -6.88
CA LYS A 48 17.20 -1.39 -8.15
C LYS A 48 17.02 -2.90 -8.39
N LYS A 49 17.07 -3.73 -7.35
CA LYS A 49 16.85 -5.17 -7.49
C LYS A 49 15.42 -5.49 -7.93
N TRP A 50 14.42 -4.80 -7.39
CA TRP A 50 13.03 -4.93 -7.86
C TRP A 50 12.87 -4.42 -9.29
N VAL A 51 13.50 -3.29 -9.64
CA VAL A 51 13.52 -2.81 -11.04
C VAL A 51 14.07 -3.88 -11.98
N ILE A 52 15.17 -4.54 -11.61
CA ILE A 52 15.76 -5.62 -12.42
C ILE A 52 14.81 -6.81 -12.54
N GLN A 53 14.16 -7.23 -11.44
CA GLN A 53 13.22 -8.35 -11.45
C GLN A 53 11.99 -8.06 -12.32
N LEU A 54 11.32 -6.93 -12.11
CA LEU A 54 10.14 -6.54 -12.90
C LEU A 54 10.51 -6.35 -14.37
N ASN A 55 11.64 -5.69 -14.67
CA ASN A 55 12.09 -5.53 -16.04
C ASN A 55 12.42 -6.88 -16.71
N ARG A 56 12.82 -7.94 -15.99
CA ARG A 56 12.98 -9.30 -16.56
C ARG A 56 11.65 -9.89 -16.99
N LEU A 57 10.60 -9.67 -16.21
CA LEU A 57 9.22 -10.12 -16.49
C LEU A 57 8.54 -9.28 -17.59
N SER A 58 9.01 -8.06 -17.82
CA SER A 58 8.42 -7.18 -18.83
C SER A 58 8.60 -7.70 -20.26
N LYS A 59 7.53 -7.64 -21.05
CA LYS A 59 7.61 -7.85 -22.51
C LYS A 59 8.40 -6.72 -23.19
N ASN A 60 8.30 -5.50 -22.67
CA ASN A 60 8.90 -4.29 -23.24
C ASN A 60 10.01 -3.77 -22.32
N LYS A 61 11.27 -4.03 -22.67
CA LYS A 61 12.40 -3.57 -21.87
C LYS A 61 12.53 -2.04 -21.95
N SER A 62 12.28 -1.37 -20.83
CA SER A 62 12.49 0.08 -20.70
C SER A 62 13.82 0.37 -20.01
N LYS A 63 14.51 1.43 -20.45
CA LYS A 63 15.69 1.94 -19.74
C LYS A 63 15.32 2.63 -18.44
N ASN A 64 14.15 3.26 -18.39
CA ASN A 64 13.64 3.90 -17.18
C ASN A 64 12.52 3.06 -16.57
N SER A 65 12.64 2.74 -15.28
CA SER A 65 11.56 2.08 -14.55
C SER A 65 10.33 3.01 -14.51
N ARG A 66 9.15 2.43 -14.71
CA ARG A 66 7.86 3.08 -14.46
C ARG A 66 7.38 2.89 -13.02
N TYR A 67 7.99 1.96 -12.29
CA TYR A 67 7.61 1.68 -10.91
C TYR A 67 8.26 2.67 -9.95
N GLY A 68 7.43 3.24 -9.10
CA GLY A 68 7.83 4.07 -7.97
C GLY A 68 7.27 3.57 -6.65
N ASN A 69 7.79 4.11 -5.57
CA ASN A 69 7.25 3.96 -4.24
C ASN A 69 7.01 5.33 -3.60
N LEU A 70 5.90 5.45 -2.89
CA LEU A 70 5.58 6.61 -2.06
C LEU A 70 5.98 6.26 -0.64
N ASP A 71 6.91 7.05 -0.10
CA ASP A 71 7.28 6.93 1.30
C ASP A 71 6.19 7.57 2.19
N CYS A 72 6.08 7.10 3.43
CA CYS A 72 5.14 7.63 4.41
C CYS A 72 5.84 7.89 5.74
N GLU A 73 5.12 8.50 6.67
CA GLU A 73 5.68 8.84 7.98
C GLU A 73 6.12 7.58 8.75
N ARG A 74 7.14 7.73 9.59
CA ARG A 74 7.72 6.66 10.42
C ARG A 74 7.18 6.72 11.84
N ASP A 75 5.87 6.81 11.94
CA ASP A 75 5.10 6.96 13.18
C ASP A 75 4.57 5.63 13.75
N GLY A 76 4.73 4.53 13.01
CA GLY A 76 4.15 3.22 13.35
C GLY A 76 2.89 2.89 12.54
N ASP A 77 2.39 3.86 11.76
CA ASP A 77 1.18 3.74 10.95
C ASP A 77 1.45 3.50 9.46
N CYS A 78 2.70 3.23 9.09
CA CYS A 78 3.14 3.13 7.69
C CYS A 78 2.27 2.21 6.82
N PHE A 79 1.78 1.10 7.37
CA PHE A 79 0.82 0.22 6.69
C PHE A 79 -0.49 0.95 6.36
N PHE A 80 -1.11 1.57 7.37
CA PHE A 80 -2.38 2.29 7.22
C PHE A 80 -2.25 3.51 6.30
N HIS A 81 -1.14 4.25 6.41
CA HIS A 81 -0.81 5.34 5.49
C HIS A 81 -0.74 4.87 4.03
N CYS A 82 -0.15 3.71 3.76
CA CYS A 82 -0.09 3.18 2.40
C CYS A 82 -1.48 2.86 1.84
N ILE A 83 -2.35 2.27 2.66
CA ILE A 83 -3.72 1.95 2.24
C ILE A 83 -4.54 3.23 2.03
N ALA A 84 -4.46 4.19 2.95
CA ALA A 84 -5.13 5.48 2.83
C ALA A 84 -4.71 6.21 1.54
N ASN A 85 -3.41 6.28 1.25
CA ASN A 85 -2.90 6.90 0.02
C ASN A 85 -3.39 6.20 -1.25
N ALA A 86 -3.52 4.88 -1.24
CA ALA A 86 -4.05 4.14 -2.39
C ALA A 86 -5.55 4.42 -2.60
N LEU A 87 -6.33 4.44 -1.52
CA LEU A 87 -7.76 4.78 -1.58
C LEU A 87 -7.98 6.24 -1.99
N ASN A 88 -7.14 7.18 -1.55
CA ASN A 88 -7.19 8.58 -1.98
C ASN A 88 -6.92 8.74 -3.47
N GLU A 89 -6.15 7.84 -4.08
CA GLU A 89 -5.99 7.82 -5.54
C GLU A 89 -7.26 7.36 -6.25
N LYS A 90 -7.90 6.29 -5.74
CA LYS A 90 -9.18 5.77 -6.25
C LYS A 90 -10.30 6.81 -6.13
N GLU A 91 -10.43 7.44 -4.97
CA GLU A 91 -11.56 8.29 -4.62
C GLU A 91 -11.35 9.78 -4.95
N ARG A 92 -10.29 10.10 -5.70
CA ARG A 92 -9.91 11.49 -6.04
C ARG A 92 -11.06 12.28 -6.66
N GLU A 93 -11.86 11.66 -7.52
CA GLU A 93 -12.99 12.31 -8.19
C GLU A 93 -14.24 12.43 -7.29
N ASN A 94 -14.32 11.62 -6.24
CA ASN A 94 -15.43 11.60 -5.30
C ASN A 94 -15.23 12.57 -4.12
N ASN A 95 -14.08 13.26 -4.05
CA ASN A 95 -13.68 14.15 -2.94
C ASN A 95 -13.73 13.47 -1.56
N ILE A 96 -13.45 12.16 -1.52
CA ILE A 96 -13.26 11.42 -0.27
C ILE A 96 -11.76 11.38 0.00
N ILE A 97 -11.38 11.70 1.24
CA ILE A 97 -10.00 11.68 1.70
C ILE A 97 -9.96 10.81 2.95
N TYR A 98 -9.04 9.85 2.93
CA TYR A 98 -8.69 8.96 4.02
C TYR A 98 -7.34 9.36 4.60
N ASP A 99 -7.21 9.25 5.92
CA ASP A 99 -5.93 9.17 6.61
C ASP A 99 -5.72 7.78 7.25
N SER A 100 -4.61 7.59 7.97
CA SER A 100 -4.31 6.32 8.65
C SER A 100 -5.35 5.95 9.71
N ASP A 101 -5.91 6.95 10.40
CA ASP A 101 -6.88 6.74 11.47
C ASP A 101 -8.21 6.26 10.90
N ASP A 102 -8.62 6.79 9.74
CA ASP A 102 -9.78 6.28 9.01
C ASP A 102 -9.66 4.79 8.68
N ILE A 103 -8.48 4.32 8.26
CA ILE A 103 -8.26 2.89 7.96
C ILE A 103 -8.30 2.04 9.24
N ARG A 104 -7.69 2.52 10.34
CA ARG A 104 -7.75 1.84 11.64
C ARG A 104 -9.18 1.73 12.15
N ASN A 105 -9.94 2.82 12.05
CA ASN A 105 -11.35 2.86 12.46
C ASN A 105 -12.21 1.96 11.58
N LEU A 106 -11.94 1.90 10.27
CA LEU A 106 -12.64 1.00 9.36
C LEU A 106 -12.49 -0.47 9.79
N ILE A 107 -11.28 -0.88 10.19
CA ILE A 107 -11.04 -2.23 10.71
C ILE A 107 -11.77 -2.42 12.05
N SER A 108 -11.61 -1.49 12.98
CA SER A 108 -12.16 -1.63 14.32
C SER A 108 -13.69 -1.67 14.32
N GLU A 109 -14.36 -0.87 13.50
CA GLU A 109 -15.82 -0.82 13.41
C GLU A 109 -16.42 -2.09 12.79
N ASN A 110 -15.71 -2.72 11.85
CA ASN A 110 -16.19 -3.89 11.11
C ASN A 110 -15.73 -5.24 11.70
N LEU A 111 -14.98 -5.24 12.81
CA LEU A 111 -14.61 -6.46 13.51
C LEU A 111 -15.84 -7.11 14.16
N THR A 112 -16.03 -8.39 13.83
CA THR A 112 -17.03 -9.26 14.47
C THR A 112 -16.49 -9.89 15.76
N GLU A 113 -17.39 -10.36 16.64
CA GLU A 113 -17.02 -11.07 17.87
C GLU A 113 -16.20 -12.34 17.56
N GLU A 114 -16.58 -13.09 16.51
CA GLU A 114 -15.87 -14.30 16.09
C GLU A 114 -14.44 -14.00 15.62
N GLN A 115 -14.26 -12.93 14.84
CA GLN A 115 -12.93 -12.48 14.45
C GLN A 115 -12.14 -12.06 15.69
N TYR A 116 -12.71 -11.27 16.58
CA TYR A 116 -12.02 -10.89 17.81
C TYR A 116 -11.55 -12.10 18.63
N ASP A 117 -12.43 -13.07 18.89
CA ASP A 117 -12.12 -14.27 19.67
C ASP A 117 -10.97 -15.07 19.04
N MET A 118 -11.00 -15.21 17.71
CA MET A 118 -9.93 -15.88 16.95
C MET A 118 -8.60 -15.12 17.07
N ILE A 119 -8.62 -13.81 16.79
CA ILE A 119 -7.44 -12.96 16.73
C ILE A 119 -6.76 -12.87 18.10
N ILE A 120 -7.53 -12.57 19.15
CA ILE A 120 -6.98 -12.47 20.50
C ILE A 120 -6.47 -13.82 21.01
N GLY A 121 -7.11 -14.91 20.59
CA GLY A 121 -6.63 -16.27 20.84
C GLY A 121 -5.24 -16.50 20.24
N TYR A 122 -5.03 -16.12 18.98
CA TYR A 122 -3.72 -16.22 18.33
C TYR A 122 -2.66 -15.36 19.02
N TYR A 123 -2.97 -14.12 19.40
CA TYR A 123 -2.00 -13.28 20.11
C TYR A 123 -1.62 -13.81 21.48
N ARG A 124 -2.56 -14.39 22.23
CA ARG A 124 -2.24 -15.05 23.51
C ARG A 124 -1.31 -16.24 23.30
N ILE A 125 -1.54 -17.05 22.26
CA ILE A 125 -0.66 -18.18 21.90
C ILE A 125 0.74 -17.67 21.50
N MET A 126 0.82 -16.63 20.68
CA MET A 126 2.09 -15.99 20.30
C MET A 126 2.82 -15.44 21.53
N LYS A 127 2.09 -14.85 22.48
CA LYS A 127 2.66 -14.34 23.73
C LYS A 127 3.23 -15.46 24.59
N ASP A 128 2.52 -16.57 24.73
CA ASP A 128 2.98 -17.75 25.47
C ASP A 128 4.22 -18.40 24.82
N ALA A 129 4.35 -18.25 23.50
CA ALA A 129 5.48 -18.75 22.71
C ALA A 129 6.68 -17.78 22.63
N ASP A 130 6.61 -16.60 23.27
CA ASP A 130 7.60 -15.52 23.17
C ASP A 130 7.81 -15.00 21.72
N ASP A 131 6.74 -15.04 20.92
CA ASP A 131 6.70 -14.66 19.50
C ASP A 131 5.72 -13.50 19.25
N PHE A 132 5.36 -12.75 20.30
CA PHE A 132 4.49 -11.57 20.20
C PHE A 132 5.31 -10.30 20.39
N SER A 133 5.53 -9.58 19.30
CA SER A 133 6.44 -8.43 19.20
C SER A 133 5.80 -7.06 19.47
N GLU A 134 4.49 -7.00 19.73
CA GLU A 134 3.82 -5.72 20.03
C GLU A 134 4.04 -5.31 21.50
N ASP A 135 3.97 -4.00 21.76
CA ASP A 135 4.25 -3.41 23.08
C ASP A 135 3.12 -3.59 24.11
N TRP A 136 1.97 -4.12 23.71
CA TRP A 136 0.83 -4.39 24.58
C TRP A 136 0.74 -5.87 25.00
N ASP A 137 -0.22 -6.18 25.88
CA ASP A 137 -0.38 -7.53 26.44
C ASP A 137 -1.77 -8.08 26.08
N PRO A 138 -1.87 -9.16 25.28
CA PRO A 138 -3.15 -9.71 24.85
C PRO A 138 -3.96 -10.36 25.96
N TYR A 139 -3.36 -10.60 27.14
CA TYR A 139 -4.10 -11.01 28.34
C TYR A 139 -4.80 -9.84 29.05
N LYS A 140 -4.48 -8.59 28.70
CA LYS A 140 -5.14 -7.39 29.26
C LYS A 140 -6.37 -6.94 28.45
N ILE A 141 -6.55 -7.47 27.24
CA ILE A 141 -7.73 -7.22 26.41
C ILE A 141 -8.83 -8.19 26.83
N ASN A 142 -9.92 -7.67 27.41
CA ASN A 142 -10.99 -8.48 28.02
C ASN A 142 -12.30 -8.47 27.22
N SER A 143 -12.38 -7.66 26.18
CA SER A 143 -13.57 -7.55 25.33
C SER A 143 -13.21 -7.12 23.91
N LEU A 144 -14.14 -7.35 22.97
CA LEU A 144 -14.09 -6.79 21.62
C LEU A 144 -13.88 -5.26 21.66
N GLU A 145 -14.58 -4.56 22.55
CA GLU A 145 -14.45 -3.09 22.68
C GLU A 145 -13.07 -2.65 23.17
N ASP A 146 -12.42 -3.43 24.04
CA ASP A 146 -11.02 -3.16 24.41
C ASP A 146 -10.10 -3.31 23.20
N PHE A 147 -10.33 -4.34 22.38
CA PHE A 147 -9.53 -4.63 21.20
C PHE A 147 -9.72 -3.58 20.10
N LYS A 148 -10.96 -3.14 19.86
CA LYS A 148 -11.26 -2.04 18.93
C LYS A 148 -10.52 -0.77 19.31
N ARG A 149 -10.46 -0.43 20.61
CA ARG A 149 -9.69 0.72 21.09
C ARG A 149 -8.19 0.54 20.88
N GLN A 150 -7.65 -0.67 21.08
CA GLN A 150 -6.25 -0.96 20.80
C GLN A 150 -5.90 -0.74 19.32
N ILE A 151 -6.73 -1.24 18.39
CA ILE A 151 -6.52 -1.06 16.95
C ILE A 151 -6.66 0.40 16.53
N SER A 152 -7.63 1.11 17.12
CA SER A 152 -7.90 2.52 16.78
C SER A 152 -6.86 3.48 17.39
N THR A 153 -5.92 2.98 18.20
CA THR A 153 -4.84 3.80 18.76
C THR A 153 -3.73 3.91 17.72
N SER A 154 -3.46 5.12 17.26
CA SER A 154 -2.41 5.42 16.28
C SER A 154 -1.01 5.24 16.87
N GLY A 155 -0.01 5.20 15.99
CA GLY A 155 1.38 5.11 16.36
C GLY A 155 1.91 3.68 16.45
N HIS A 156 2.85 3.47 17.36
CA HIS A 156 3.59 2.21 17.51
C HIS A 156 2.83 1.11 18.26
N GLU A 157 1.58 1.40 18.64
CA GLU A 157 0.82 0.55 19.55
C GLU A 157 0.26 -0.67 18.83
N TYR A 158 0.25 -0.61 17.49
CA TYR A 158 -0.08 -1.73 16.63
C TYR A 158 0.48 -1.52 15.23
N TRP A 159 1.45 -2.33 14.78
CA TRP A 159 2.16 -2.07 13.51
C TRP A 159 1.48 -2.63 12.25
N GLY A 160 0.32 -3.28 12.40
CA GLY A 160 -0.32 -3.97 11.28
C GLY A 160 0.31 -5.34 11.08
N ASP A 161 -0.43 -6.41 11.36
CA ASP A 161 0.03 -7.78 11.14
C ASP A 161 -0.75 -8.48 10.01
N TYR A 162 -0.37 -9.72 9.71
CA TYR A 162 -1.02 -10.50 8.65
C TYR A 162 -2.49 -10.81 8.95
N ILE A 163 -2.88 -10.83 10.23
CA ILE A 163 -4.24 -11.14 10.66
C ILE A 163 -5.16 -9.95 10.34
N LEU A 164 -4.77 -8.73 10.73
CA LEU A 164 -5.56 -7.54 10.37
C LEU A 164 -5.46 -7.21 8.89
N LEU A 165 -4.37 -7.56 8.22
CA LEU A 165 -4.31 -7.49 6.75
C LEU A 165 -5.46 -8.28 6.11
N GLN A 166 -5.71 -9.51 6.57
CA GLN A 166 -6.81 -10.33 6.05
C GLN A 166 -8.19 -9.71 6.34
N VAL A 167 -8.39 -9.20 7.56
CA VAL A 167 -9.64 -8.48 7.92
C VAL A 167 -9.85 -7.27 7.01
N LEU A 168 -8.81 -6.47 6.80
CA LEU A 168 -8.87 -5.28 5.95
C LEU A 168 -9.15 -5.62 4.48
N MET A 169 -8.48 -6.66 3.94
CA MET A 169 -8.73 -7.13 2.56
C MET A 169 -10.20 -7.52 2.35
N ASN A 170 -10.82 -8.15 3.36
CA ASN A 170 -12.23 -8.52 3.30
C ASN A 170 -13.16 -7.30 3.40
N ILE A 171 -12.87 -6.34 4.28
CA ILE A 171 -13.69 -5.13 4.44
C ILE A 171 -13.64 -4.27 3.17
N LEU A 172 -12.46 -4.11 2.57
CA LEU A 172 -12.24 -3.29 1.39
C LEU A 172 -12.56 -4.00 0.07
N GLU A 173 -12.86 -5.30 0.10
CA GLU A 173 -12.95 -6.14 -1.11
C GLU A 173 -11.75 -5.91 -2.05
N CYS A 174 -10.54 -6.00 -1.48
CA CYS A 174 -9.30 -5.62 -2.14
C CYS A 174 -8.21 -6.69 -1.94
N ASN A 175 -7.49 -7.00 -3.02
CA ASN A 175 -6.26 -7.77 -2.96
C ASN A 175 -5.10 -6.88 -2.46
N ILE A 176 -4.31 -7.36 -1.50
CA ILE A 176 -3.10 -6.66 -1.07
C ILE A 176 -1.89 -7.58 -1.29
N PHE A 177 -0.92 -7.06 -2.03
CA PHE A 177 0.32 -7.76 -2.40
C PHE A 177 1.52 -7.05 -1.82
N ILE A 178 2.49 -7.82 -1.31
CA ILE A 178 3.67 -7.25 -0.63
C ILE A 178 4.96 -7.81 -1.25
N MET A 179 5.89 -6.91 -1.58
CA MET A 179 7.25 -7.20 -2.04
C MET A 179 8.25 -6.94 -0.91
N ASN A 180 8.97 -7.96 -0.45
CA ASN A 180 10.02 -7.78 0.54
C ASN A 180 11.20 -6.99 -0.06
N CYS A 181 11.73 -6.03 0.68
CA CYS A 181 12.90 -5.27 0.28
C CYS A 181 13.84 -5.15 1.48
N ASN A 182 14.62 -6.21 1.73
CA ASN A 182 15.59 -6.23 2.82
C ASN A 182 17.01 -6.16 2.28
N GLU A 183 17.65 -5.01 2.48
CA GLU A 183 19.01 -4.78 2.01
C GLU A 183 20.06 -5.51 2.86
N TYR A 184 19.77 -5.77 4.14
CA TYR A 184 20.66 -6.43 5.07
C TYR A 184 20.77 -7.94 4.80
N SER A 185 19.63 -8.61 4.60
CA SER A 185 19.58 -10.04 4.28
C SER A 185 19.64 -10.33 2.79
N ASN A 186 19.61 -9.29 1.95
CA ASN A 186 19.47 -9.41 0.50
C ASN A 186 18.19 -10.17 0.08
N ASP A 187 17.11 -10.02 0.84
CA ASP A 187 15.81 -10.60 0.51
C ASP A 187 14.99 -9.65 -0.39
N PHE A 188 14.67 -10.14 -1.59
CA PHE A 188 13.87 -9.46 -2.61
C PHE A 188 12.86 -10.47 -3.18
N THR A 189 12.07 -11.05 -2.30
CA THR A 189 11.04 -12.04 -2.61
C THR A 189 9.64 -11.47 -2.43
N VAL A 190 8.64 -12.19 -2.96
CA VAL A 190 7.24 -11.89 -2.66
C VAL A 190 6.91 -12.38 -1.26
N TYR A 191 6.29 -11.53 -0.45
CA TYR A 191 5.75 -11.94 0.84
C TYR A 191 4.45 -12.73 0.62
N ASN A 192 4.33 -13.88 1.28
CA ASN A 192 3.15 -14.72 1.19
C ASN A 192 2.09 -14.26 2.20
N THR A 193 1.03 -13.62 1.72
CA THR A 193 -0.08 -13.16 2.57
C THR A 193 -1.06 -14.28 2.93
N LEU A 194 -0.91 -15.48 2.35
CA LEU A 194 -1.82 -16.63 2.49
C LEU A 194 -3.26 -16.34 2.00
N ASN A 195 -3.47 -15.25 1.27
CA ASN A 195 -4.75 -14.92 0.66
C ASN A 195 -4.75 -15.29 -0.83
N ASP A 196 -5.84 -15.89 -1.28
CA ASP A 196 -6.06 -16.16 -2.69
C ASP A 196 -6.40 -14.87 -3.44
N TYR A 197 -5.92 -14.77 -4.68
CA TYR A 197 -6.26 -13.66 -5.57
C TYR A 197 -7.72 -13.75 -6.03
N ASN A 198 -8.47 -12.65 -5.88
CA ASN A 198 -9.79 -12.50 -6.46
C ASN A 198 -9.77 -11.44 -7.59
N PRO A 199 -10.01 -11.81 -8.86
CA PRO A 199 -10.00 -10.86 -9.98
C PRO A 199 -11.16 -9.86 -9.96
N ASP A 200 -12.22 -10.12 -9.19
CA ASP A 200 -13.32 -9.17 -9.01
C ASP A 200 -12.96 -8.02 -8.05
N TYR A 201 -11.86 -8.18 -7.30
CA TYR A 201 -11.38 -7.21 -6.32
C TYR A 201 -10.29 -6.33 -6.93
N ASP A 202 -10.31 -5.06 -6.57
CA ASP A 202 -9.20 -4.15 -6.87
C ASP A 202 -7.93 -4.59 -6.10
N SER A 203 -6.79 -4.00 -6.41
CA SER A 203 -5.48 -4.45 -5.94
C SER A 203 -4.57 -3.29 -5.53
N ILE A 204 -3.90 -3.47 -4.39
CA ILE A 204 -2.85 -2.59 -3.86
C ILE A 204 -1.55 -3.37 -3.77
N PHE A 205 -0.44 -2.73 -4.16
CA PHE A 205 0.90 -3.29 -4.04
C PHE A 205 1.74 -2.48 -3.06
N LEU A 206 2.44 -3.17 -2.17
CA LEU A 206 3.28 -2.58 -1.14
C LEU A 206 4.71 -3.10 -1.23
N ILE A 207 5.66 -2.32 -0.74
CA ILE A 207 7.01 -2.78 -0.40
C ILE A 207 7.13 -2.82 1.12
N TYR A 208 7.59 -3.96 1.65
CA TYR A 208 7.98 -4.08 3.05
C TYR A 208 9.50 -3.97 3.16
N GLU A 209 9.95 -2.78 3.56
CA GLU A 209 11.35 -2.38 3.62
C GLU A 209 11.97 -2.79 4.97
N ASN A 210 13.07 -3.54 4.90
CA ASN A 210 13.94 -3.91 6.02
C ASN A 210 13.21 -4.47 7.26
N ASN A 211 12.07 -5.13 7.05
CA ASN A 211 11.23 -5.73 8.07
C ASN A 211 10.65 -4.73 9.09
N CYS A 212 10.45 -3.47 8.72
CA CYS A 212 9.90 -2.47 9.65
C CYS A 212 9.09 -1.34 9.03
N HIS A 213 9.08 -1.19 7.70
CA HIS A 213 8.45 -0.03 7.08
C HIS A 213 7.72 -0.40 5.78
N PHE A 214 6.49 0.06 5.63
CA PHE A 214 5.72 -0.12 4.40
C PHE A 214 5.82 1.11 3.50
N LYS A 215 5.90 0.87 2.20
CA LYS A 215 5.81 1.90 1.16
C LYS A 215 4.80 1.49 0.10
N LEU A 216 3.99 2.43 -0.37
CA LEU A 216 3.00 2.18 -1.41
C LEU A 216 3.68 2.09 -2.77
N VAL A 217 3.36 1.07 -3.58
CA VAL A 217 3.90 0.91 -4.93
C VAL A 217 2.97 1.56 -5.94
N GLY A 218 3.56 2.36 -6.83
CA GLY A 218 2.87 3.00 -7.94
C GLY A 218 3.48 2.63 -9.29
N TYR A 219 2.67 2.67 -10.34
CA TYR A 219 3.07 2.50 -11.72
C TYR A 219 2.78 3.76 -12.53
N PHE A 220 3.81 4.31 -13.18
CA PHE A 220 3.67 5.50 -14.02
C PHE A 220 3.20 5.14 -15.44
N ASP A 221 2.00 5.58 -15.79
CA ASP A 221 1.47 5.59 -17.16
C ASP A 221 0.63 6.86 -17.38
N ASP A 222 1.30 7.94 -17.79
CA ASP A 222 0.78 9.33 -17.86
C ASP A 222 0.34 9.95 -16.52
N LYS A 223 -0.02 9.12 -15.55
CA LYS A 223 -0.19 9.39 -14.11
C LYS A 223 0.45 8.27 -13.30
N ILE A 224 0.70 8.49 -12.01
CA ILE A 224 0.97 7.37 -11.10
C ILE A 224 -0.37 6.74 -10.73
N ILE A 225 -0.48 5.43 -10.95
CA ILE A 225 -1.58 4.58 -10.52
C ILE A 225 -1.05 3.74 -9.35
N SER A 226 -1.78 3.71 -8.25
CA SER A 226 -1.43 2.89 -7.07
C SER A 226 -2.55 1.95 -6.64
N TYR A 227 -3.73 2.11 -7.23
CA TYR A 227 -4.89 1.27 -6.98
C TYR A 227 -5.37 0.69 -8.32
N PHE A 228 -5.40 -0.63 -8.44
CA PHE A 228 -5.50 -1.33 -9.73
C PHE A 228 -6.69 -2.30 -9.77
N ASN A 229 -7.58 -2.20 -10.74
CA ASN A 229 -8.47 -3.32 -11.09
C ASN A 229 -7.70 -4.41 -11.88
N ASP A 230 -8.29 -5.61 -12.08
CA ASP A 230 -7.60 -6.70 -12.78
C ASP A 230 -7.03 -6.27 -14.15
N ASP A 231 -7.75 -5.47 -14.93
CA ASP A 231 -7.30 -5.04 -16.26
C ASP A 231 -6.12 -4.06 -16.23
N THR A 232 -6.00 -3.27 -15.17
CA THR A 232 -4.98 -2.21 -15.04
C THR A 232 -3.72 -2.67 -14.32
N ILE A 233 -3.72 -3.85 -13.66
CA ILE A 233 -2.51 -4.40 -13.05
C ILE A 233 -1.42 -4.59 -14.14
N PRO A 234 -0.24 -3.96 -13.98
CA PRO A 234 0.88 -4.16 -14.89
C PRO A 234 1.23 -5.64 -15.08
N GLN A 235 1.51 -6.04 -16.32
CA GLN A 235 1.79 -7.43 -16.68
C GLN A 235 2.98 -8.02 -15.92
N GLU A 236 3.97 -7.21 -15.55
CA GLU A 236 5.10 -7.67 -14.73
C GLU A 236 4.66 -8.06 -13.32
N LEU A 237 3.72 -7.32 -12.71
CA LEU A 237 3.14 -7.66 -11.41
C LEU A 237 2.25 -8.90 -11.49
N LYS A 238 1.40 -9.01 -12.52
CA LYS A 238 0.64 -10.25 -12.78
C LYS A 238 1.57 -11.45 -12.89
N SER A 239 2.67 -11.31 -13.64
CA SER A 239 3.67 -12.38 -13.82
C SER A 239 4.44 -12.70 -12.52
N LEU A 240 4.77 -11.68 -11.72
CA LEU A 240 5.50 -11.83 -10.47
C LEU A 240 4.71 -12.65 -9.45
N TYR A 241 3.42 -12.33 -9.31
CA TYR A 241 2.50 -12.99 -8.39
C TYR A 241 1.79 -14.20 -9.00
N ARG A 242 2.04 -14.49 -10.28
CA ARG A 242 1.39 -15.59 -11.03
C ARG A 242 -0.13 -15.49 -11.02
N LEU A 243 -0.63 -14.26 -11.16
CA LEU A 243 -2.05 -13.97 -11.29
C LEU A 243 -2.48 -14.45 -12.68
N ASN A 244 -3.05 -15.65 -12.76
CA ASN A 244 -3.67 -16.13 -13.99
C ASN A 244 -5.13 -15.69 -13.97
N SER A 245 -5.54 -14.88 -14.94
CA SER A 245 -6.95 -14.77 -15.30
C SER A 245 -7.39 -16.14 -15.82
N ASN A 246 -8.32 -16.80 -15.14
CA ASN A 246 -9.00 -17.98 -15.69
C ASN A 246 -9.78 -17.60 -16.94
#